data_AF-A0A661I065-F1
#
_entry.id   AF-A0A661I065-F1
#
_cell.length_a   1.000
_cell.length_b   1.000
_cell.length_c   1.000
_cell.angle_alpha   90.00
_cell.angle_beta   90.00
_cell.angle_gamma   90.00
#
_symmetry.space_group_name_H-M   'P 1'
#
loop_
_entity.id
_entity.type
_entity.pdbx_description
1 polymer ?
#
loop_
_entity_poly.entity_id
_entity_poly.type
_entity_poly.pdbx_seq_one_letter_code
_entity_poly.pdbx_strand_id
1 'polypeptide(L)'
;MLENSIWTQFHTEKTIRETLAEVLSIDAVQISSDETELYAMIKRHLTKKELRLFIMSEAGIDDAAIQAKIGIEADAYAKAKRKVYSKLKSKKISDELKSLAL
;
A
#
# COMPACT_ATOMS: atom_id res chain seq x y z
N MET A 1 -15.61 -7.71 1.79
CA MET A 1 -14.69 -8.54 0.98
C MET A 1 -14.09 -7.69 -0.12
N LEU A 2 -12.79 -7.78 -0.37
CA LEU A 2 -12.06 -7.03 -1.39
C LEU A 2 -12.16 -7.66 -2.79
N GLU A 3 -13.28 -8.31 -3.11
CA GLU A 3 -13.47 -9.00 -4.39
C GLU A 3 -13.21 -8.03 -5.55
N ASN A 4 -12.35 -8.44 -6.48
CA ASN A 4 -11.92 -7.66 -7.65
C ASN A 4 -11.12 -6.38 -7.35
N SER A 5 -10.58 -6.22 -6.14
CA SER A 5 -9.65 -5.13 -5.85
C SER A 5 -8.32 -5.32 -6.60
N ILE A 6 -7.51 -4.24 -6.68
CA ILE A 6 -6.14 -4.36 -7.18
C ILE A 6 -5.31 -5.20 -6.20
N TRP A 7 -5.64 -5.18 -4.91
CA TRP A 7 -4.95 -5.96 -3.90
C TRP A 7 -5.00 -7.45 -4.22
N THR A 8 -6.20 -8.00 -4.38
CA THR A 8 -6.45 -9.42 -4.65
C THR A 8 -5.90 -9.89 -6.01
N GLN A 9 -5.48 -8.99 -6.89
CA GLN A 9 -4.81 -9.34 -8.15
C GLN A 9 -3.34 -9.72 -7.95
N PHE A 10 -2.70 -9.24 -6.87
CA PHE A 10 -1.27 -9.40 -6.63
C PHE A 10 -0.97 -10.08 -5.28
N HIS A 11 -1.91 -10.04 -4.34
CA HIS A 11 -1.76 -10.61 -3.01
C HIS A 11 -2.85 -11.66 -2.77
N THR A 12 -2.43 -12.92 -2.70
CA THR A 12 -3.30 -14.06 -2.38
C THR A 12 -3.16 -14.51 -0.93
N GLU A 13 -1.99 -14.30 -0.33
CA GLU A 13 -1.65 -14.78 1.02
C GLU A 13 -1.55 -13.65 2.04
N LYS A 14 -1.05 -12.48 1.63
CA LYS A 14 -0.77 -11.37 2.53
C LYS A 14 -1.90 -10.35 2.56
N THR A 15 -2.31 -9.98 3.77
CA THR A 15 -3.36 -8.98 4.01
C THR A 15 -2.81 -7.55 3.94
N ILE A 16 -3.71 -6.57 3.78
CA ILE A 16 -3.35 -5.15 3.87
C ILE A 16 -2.85 -4.84 5.28
N ARG A 17 -3.51 -5.40 6.31
CA ARG A 17 -3.10 -5.24 7.71
C ARG A 17 -1.65 -5.67 7.94
N GLU A 18 -1.28 -6.88 7.54
CA GLU A 18 0.09 -7.40 7.69
C GLU A 18 1.10 -6.54 6.93
N THR A 19 0.75 -6.15 5.70
CA THR A 19 1.63 -5.29 4.89
C THR A 19 1.84 -3.92 5.52
N LEU A 20 0.78 -3.29 6.03
CA LEU A 20 0.90 -2.00 6.72
C LEU A 20 1.68 -2.12 8.03
N ALA A 21 1.51 -3.22 8.77
CA ALA A 21 2.27 -3.50 9.99
C ALA A 21 3.78 -3.54 9.69
N GLU A 22 4.19 -4.27 8.65
CA GLU A 22 5.58 -4.34 8.21
C GLU A 22 6.11 -2.98 7.73
N VAL A 23 5.37 -2.30 6.85
CA VAL A 23 5.77 -1.00 6.29
C VAL A 23 5.97 0.04 7.39
N LEU A 24 5.10 0.05 8.40
CA LEU A 24 5.14 0.99 9.51
C LEU A 24 5.99 0.53 10.68
N SER A 25 6.48 -0.73 10.64
CA SER A 25 7.22 -1.35 11.73
C SER A 25 6.47 -1.31 13.07
N ILE A 26 5.17 -1.65 13.03
CA ILE A 26 4.28 -1.77 14.19
C ILE A 26 3.62 -3.13 14.22
N ASP A 27 3.03 -3.51 15.35
CA ASP A 27 2.31 -4.77 15.46
C ASP A 27 0.96 -4.69 14.71
N ALA A 28 0.60 -5.76 13.99
CA ALA A 28 -0.69 -5.86 13.31
C ALA A 28 -1.87 -5.67 14.28
N VAL A 29 -1.76 -6.06 15.54
CA VAL A 29 -2.82 -5.85 16.56
C VAL A 29 -3.18 -4.38 16.76
N GLN A 30 -2.27 -3.45 16.42
CA GLN A 30 -2.49 -2.01 16.49
C GLN A 30 -3.22 -1.43 15.27
N ILE A 31 -3.51 -2.27 14.28
CA ILE A 31 -4.18 -1.93 13.03
C ILE A 31 -5.54 -2.64 12.99
N SER A 32 -6.58 -1.98 12.48
CA SER A 32 -7.90 -2.57 12.25
C SER A 32 -7.81 -3.90 11.48
N SER A 33 -8.69 -4.85 11.79
CA SER A 33 -8.84 -6.08 11.00
C SER A 33 -9.76 -5.91 9.79
N ASP A 34 -10.41 -4.75 9.62
CA ASP A 34 -11.25 -4.47 8.46
C ASP A 34 -10.41 -4.09 7.24
N GLU A 35 -10.07 -5.10 6.44
CA GLU A 35 -9.35 -4.97 5.16
C GLU A 35 -10.04 -4.02 4.17
N THR A 36 -11.38 -3.92 4.22
CA THR A 36 -12.13 -3.03 3.33
C THR A 36 -11.90 -1.57 3.69
N GLU A 37 -11.90 -1.27 4.99
CA GLU A 37 -11.64 0.05 5.51
C GLU A 37 -10.17 0.47 5.31
N LEU A 38 -9.23 -0.44 5.58
CA LEU A 38 -7.80 -0.22 5.32
C LEU A 38 -7.54 0.09 3.84
N TYR A 39 -8.14 -0.67 2.93
CA TYR A 39 -8.01 -0.42 1.50
C TYR A 39 -8.59 0.93 1.09
N ALA A 40 -9.76 1.30 1.63
CA ALA A 40 -10.39 2.59 1.39
C ALA A 40 -9.49 3.75 1.89
N MET A 41 -8.87 3.59 3.06
CA MET A 41 -7.91 4.56 3.61
C MET A 41 -6.72 4.76 2.67
N ILE A 42 -6.05 3.68 2.24
CA ILE A 42 -4.90 3.80 1.34
C ILE A 42 -5.29 4.51 0.03
N LYS A 43 -6.47 4.17 -0.53
CA LYS A 43 -7.00 4.79 -1.76
C LYS A 43 -7.25 6.30 -1.63
N ARG A 44 -7.54 6.82 -0.44
CA ARG A 44 -7.73 8.26 -0.22
C ARG A 44 -6.41 9.05 -0.29
N HIS A 45 -5.28 8.41 0.03
CA HIS A 45 -3.97 9.09 0.11
C HIS A 45 -3.06 8.83 -1.09
N LEU A 46 -3.28 7.73 -1.80
CA LEU A 46 -2.51 7.34 -2.97
C LEU A 46 -3.30 7.56 -4.25
N THR A 47 -2.65 8.14 -5.25
CA THR A 47 -3.17 8.11 -6.63
C THR A 47 -3.24 6.67 -7.15
N LYS A 48 -3.99 6.43 -8.23
CA LYS A 48 -4.08 5.08 -8.85
C LYS A 48 -2.70 4.50 -9.22
N LYS A 49 -1.76 5.33 -9.70
CA LYS A 49 -0.39 4.90 -10.02
C LYS A 49 0.40 4.55 -8.75
N GLU A 50 0.32 5.39 -7.72
CA GLU A 50 0.98 5.17 -6.43
C GLU A 50 0.46 3.91 -5.72
N LEU A 51 -0.86 3.70 -5.75
CA LEU A 51 -1.50 2.50 -5.21
C LEU A 51 -0.99 1.24 -5.92
N ARG A 52 -0.94 1.24 -7.26
CA ARG A 52 -0.40 0.11 -8.03
C ARG A 52 1.06 -0.14 -7.72
N LEU A 53 1.87 0.93 -7.68
CA LEU A 53 3.28 0.84 -7.33
C LEU A 53 3.46 0.17 -5.96
N PHE A 54 2.73 0.64 -4.95
CA PHE A 54 2.75 0.08 -3.60
C PHE A 54 2.39 -1.40 -3.60
N ILE A 55 1.20 -1.74 -4.12
CA ILE A 55 0.68 -3.11 -4.08
C ILE A 55 1.62 -4.07 -4.83
N MET A 56 2.10 -3.70 -6.01
CA MET A 56 2.99 -4.56 -6.78
C MET A 56 4.38 -4.68 -6.13
N SER A 57 4.88 -3.61 -5.51
CA SER A 57 6.16 -3.66 -4.77
C SER A 57 6.08 -4.63 -3.60
N GLU A 58 5.00 -4.57 -2.82
CA GLU A 58 4.79 -5.46 -1.67
C GLU A 58 4.45 -6.90 -2.07
N ALA A 59 4.01 -7.12 -3.30
CA ALA A 59 3.84 -8.45 -3.90
C ALA A 59 5.15 -9.02 -4.47
N GLY A 60 6.27 -8.32 -4.34
CA GLY A 60 7.57 -8.76 -4.85
C GLY A 60 7.68 -8.73 -6.38
N ILE A 61 6.82 -7.96 -7.07
CA ILE A 61 6.92 -7.80 -8.51
C ILE A 61 8.20 -7.02 -8.84
N ASP A 62 8.91 -7.47 -9.87
CA ASP A 62 10.12 -6.82 -10.35
C ASP A 62 9.89 -5.34 -10.73
N ASP A 63 10.86 -4.49 -10.41
CA ASP A 63 10.77 -3.04 -10.59
C ASP A 63 10.57 -2.67 -12.09
N ALA A 64 11.16 -3.40 -13.04
CA ALA A 64 10.96 -3.15 -14.47
C ALA A 64 9.54 -3.52 -14.93
N ALA A 65 8.98 -4.61 -14.39
CA ALA A 65 7.59 -5.00 -14.64
C ALA A 65 6.61 -3.97 -14.07
N ILE A 66 6.89 -3.42 -12.88
CA ILE A 66 6.09 -2.33 -12.28
C ILE A 66 6.16 -1.08 -13.18
N GLN A 67 7.37 -0.68 -13.59
CA GLN A 67 7.61 0.48 -14.45
C GLN A 67 6.80 0.40 -15.74
N ALA A 68 6.88 -0.73 -16.45
CA ALA A 68 6.11 -0.98 -17.66
C ALA A 68 4.59 -0.94 -17.41
N LYS A 69 4.12 -1.51 -16.29
CA LYS A 69 2.69 -1.57 -15.95
C LYS A 69 2.08 -0.20 -15.64
N ILE A 70 2.84 0.70 -15.02
CA ILE A 70 2.33 2.02 -14.59
C ILE A 70 2.81 3.17 -15.49
N GLY A 71 3.66 2.88 -16.48
CA GLY A 71 4.22 3.85 -17.42
C GLY A 71 5.01 4.93 -16.68
N ILE A 72 6.09 4.52 -16.01
CA ILE A 72 7.04 5.42 -15.37
C ILE A 72 8.46 5.03 -15.78
N GLU A 73 9.26 6.04 -16.11
CA GLU A 73 10.66 5.88 -16.47
C GLU A 73 11.50 5.45 -15.27
N ALA A 74 12.61 4.74 -15.53
CA ALA A 74 13.46 4.15 -14.50
C ALA A 74 14.07 5.21 -13.55
N ASP A 75 14.42 6.38 -14.08
CA ASP A 75 14.98 7.51 -13.33
C ASP A 75 13.96 8.13 -12.36
N ALA A 76 12.69 8.20 -12.76
CA ALA A 76 11.58 8.70 -11.96
C ALA A 76 11.03 7.65 -10.98
N TYR A 77 11.22 6.36 -11.27
CA TYR A 77 10.67 5.26 -10.49
C TYR A 77 11.14 5.26 -9.03
N ALA A 78 12.45 5.37 -8.80
CA ALA A 78 13.01 5.36 -7.44
C ALA A 78 12.46 6.53 -6.60
N LYS A 79 12.29 7.70 -7.22
CA LYS A 79 11.69 8.88 -6.57
C LYS A 79 10.21 8.66 -6.25
N ALA A 80 9.46 8.07 -7.18
CA ALA A 80 8.05 7.74 -6.96
C ALA A 80 7.88 6.71 -5.83
N LYS A 81 8.68 5.64 -5.83
CA LYS A 81 8.69 4.61 -4.78
C LYS A 81 8.95 5.24 -3.41
N ARG A 82 10.03 6.01 -3.27
CA ARG A 82 10.34 6.73 -2.01
C ARG A 82 9.19 7.64 -1.55
N LYS A 83 8.57 8.38 -2.47
CA LYS A 83 7.43 9.25 -2.17
C LYS A 83 6.24 8.46 -1.62
N VAL A 84 5.91 7.32 -2.21
CA VAL A 84 4.80 6.45 -1.77
C VAL A 84 5.03 5.96 -0.34
N TYR A 85 6.19 5.40 -0.03
CA TYR A 85 6.49 4.94 1.33
C TYR A 85 6.58 6.08 2.34
N SER A 86 7.08 7.24 1.94
CA SER A 86 7.08 8.43 2.80
C SER A 86 5.66 8.92 3.11
N LYS A 87 4.72 8.84 2.15
CA LYS A 87 3.31 9.13 2.40
C LYS A 87 2.71 8.14 3.40
N LEU A 88 2.90 6.84 3.18
CA LEU A 88 2.42 5.78 4.07
C LEU A 88 2.91 5.95 5.51
N LYS A 89 4.18 6.34 5.68
CA LYS A 89 4.80 6.62 6.98
C LYS A 89 4.48 8.01 7.55
N SER A 90 3.64 8.80 6.88
CA SER A 90 3.31 10.14 7.36
C SER A 90 2.46 10.09 8.62
N LYS A 91 2.62 11.11 9.47
CA LYS A 91 1.80 11.27 10.68
C LYS A 91 0.29 11.22 10.37
N LYS A 92 -0.14 11.80 9.25
CA LYS A 92 -1.54 11.80 8.82
C LYS A 92 -2.10 10.38 8.67
N ILE A 93 -1.37 9.49 8.01
CA ILE A 93 -1.81 8.09 7.82
C ILE A 93 -1.72 7.32 9.13
N SER A 94 -0.68 7.55 9.94
CA SER A 94 -0.57 6.94 11.26
C SER A 94 -1.72 7.32 12.20
N ASP A 95 -2.13 8.59 12.22
CA ASP A 95 -3.22 9.07 13.06
C ASP A 95 -4.58 8.52 12.56
N GLU A 96 -4.78 8.44 11.24
CA GLU A 96 -5.98 7.83 10.66
C GLU A 96 -6.04 6.33 10.97
N LEU A 97 -4.94 5.59 10.84
CA LEU A 97 -4.90 4.16 11.20
C LEU A 97 -5.29 3.90 12.66
N LYS A 98 -4.84 4.74 13.59
CA LYS A 98 -5.22 4.66 15.01
C LYS A 98 -6.70 4.92 15.22
N SER A 99 -7.29 5.83 14.45
CA SER A 99 -8.73 6.10 14.53
C SER A 99 -9.61 4.94 14.05
N LEU A 100 -9.05 4.05 13.22
CA LEU A 100 -9.73 2.84 12.74
C LEU A 100 -9.61 1.64 13.70
N ALA A 101 -8.65 1.66 14.64
CA ALA A 101 -8.30 0.52 15.49
C ALA A 101 -9.23 0.38 16.73
N LEU A 102 -10.51 0.70 16.60
CA LEU A 102 -11.53 0.63 17.65
C LEU A 102 -12.09 -0.79 17.84
#